data_AF-A0A8T6MAD1-F1
#
_entry.id   AF-A0A8T6MAD1-F1
#
_cell.length_a   1.000
_cell.length_b   1.000
_cell.length_c   1.000
_cell.angle_alpha   90.00
_cell.angle_beta   90.00
_cell.angle_gamma   90.00
#
_symmetry.space_group_name_H-M   'P 1'
#
loop_
_entity.id
_entity.type
_entity.pdbx_description
1 polymer ?
#
loop_
_entity_poly.entity_id
_entity_poly.type
_entity_poly.pdbx_seq_one_letter_code
_entity_poly.pdbx_strand_id
1 'polypeptide(L)'
;MSYTEVFEKKGILKIFLIAFSIIMWMFFYKASGISLTSLIVFNLSDIVNTFLTLDFLFLLLLFPITSAICIALSVRKEKNLDLLEVFLGITLGFIISFLIFKFSANFWLFVLFYLASHLLLSILTYNKFKERDHLNSLSNYANSKISILLSLTLFLVIFLVILPNQASYSQKMQMGMVEVFVGDDIGNWLGTSYSISKASTSSVVNFIIDSEEYKELQKLKDPVVYNYIDFIENIKENSSAKTSTEDFDRLYANLNTNDIKNQVLDSISSIPLMVVVNKFFALFIGILIASMAQIYFSIAFSLIGLLYVFIFYKVFNNGAIRDE
;
A
#
# COMPACT_ATOMS: atom_id res chain seq x y z
N MET A 1 -13.27 -37.93 14.47
CA MET A 1 -11.88 -38.06 14.92
C MET A 1 -11.66 -37.13 16.12
N SER A 2 -10.77 -37.51 17.04
CA SER A 2 -10.54 -36.80 18.31
C SER A 2 -9.54 -35.65 18.11
N TYR A 3 -9.70 -34.53 18.83
CA TYR A 3 -8.77 -33.38 18.83
C TYR A 3 -7.30 -33.75 19.12
N THR A 4 -7.05 -34.97 19.60
CA THR A 4 -5.72 -35.56 19.78
C THR A 4 -4.91 -35.65 18.49
N GLU A 5 -5.55 -35.73 17.31
CA GLU A 5 -4.85 -35.83 16.02
C GLU A 5 -4.06 -34.57 15.64
N VAL A 6 -4.42 -33.40 16.17
CA VAL A 6 -3.63 -32.16 16.00
C VAL A 6 -2.27 -32.28 16.66
N PHE A 7 -2.17 -33.05 17.75
CA PHE A 7 -0.94 -33.27 18.50
C PHE A 7 -0.15 -34.48 17.99
N GLU A 8 -0.60 -35.14 16.92
CA GLU A 8 0.23 -36.12 16.23
C GLU A 8 1.34 -35.44 15.41
N LYS A 9 2.40 -36.20 15.10
CA LYS A 9 3.60 -35.71 14.40
C LYS A 9 3.28 -34.90 13.13
N LYS A 10 2.24 -35.28 12.39
CA LYS A 10 1.80 -34.58 11.17
C LYS A 10 1.08 -33.24 11.47
N GLY A 11 0.26 -33.17 12.51
CA GLY A 11 -0.41 -31.94 12.93
C GLY A 11 0.58 -30.91 13.47
N ILE A 12 1.50 -31.36 14.33
CA ILE A 12 2.59 -30.52 14.86
C ILE A 12 3.47 -29.94 13.75
N LEU A 13 3.83 -30.74 12.75
CA LEU A 13 4.64 -30.27 11.61
C LEU A 13 3.97 -29.11 10.88
N LYS A 14 2.66 -29.16 10.66
CA LYS A 14 1.93 -28.09 9.97
C LYS A 14 1.84 -26.82 10.79
N ILE A 15 1.51 -26.94 12.08
CA ILE A 15 1.52 -25.82 13.03
C ILE A 15 2.89 -25.14 13.01
N PHE A 16 3.95 -25.95 13.07
CA PHE A 16 5.33 -25.46 12.98
C PHE A 16 5.61 -24.74 11.66
N LEU A 17 5.21 -25.28 10.51
CA LEU A 17 5.42 -24.64 9.21
C LEU A 17 4.70 -23.28 9.10
N ILE A 18 3.45 -23.19 9.58
CA ILE A 18 2.72 -21.91 9.62
C ILE A 18 3.45 -20.93 10.53
N ALA A 19 3.78 -21.33 11.75
CA ALA A 19 4.46 -20.46 12.71
C ALA A 19 5.81 -19.98 12.18
N PHE A 20 6.61 -20.89 11.61
CA PHE A 20 7.91 -20.58 11.02
C PHE A 20 7.77 -19.61 9.84
N SER A 21 6.78 -19.82 8.96
CA SER A 21 6.53 -18.90 7.84
C SER A 21 6.22 -17.48 8.33
N ILE A 22 5.46 -17.34 9.43
CA ILE A 22 5.17 -16.04 10.04
C ILE A 22 6.41 -15.39 10.62
N ILE A 23 7.19 -16.14 11.39
CA ILE A 23 8.43 -15.62 11.98
C ILE A 23 9.38 -15.12 10.87
N MET A 24 9.48 -15.87 9.77
CA MET A 24 10.32 -15.52 8.63
C MET A 24 9.88 -14.21 7.96
N TRP A 25 8.61 -14.06 7.57
CA TRP A 25 8.19 -12.82 6.93
C TRP A 25 8.15 -11.64 7.93
N MET A 26 7.90 -11.89 9.22
CA MET A 26 7.98 -10.86 10.27
C MET A 26 9.40 -10.34 10.49
N PHE A 27 10.41 -11.22 10.39
CA PHE A 27 11.81 -10.83 10.40
C PHE A 27 12.12 -9.84 9.28
N PHE A 28 11.74 -10.16 8.04
CA PHE A 28 11.98 -9.30 6.89
C PHE A 28 11.12 -8.02 6.91
N TYR A 29 9.89 -8.08 7.42
CA TYR A 29 9.10 -6.88 7.69
C TYR A 29 9.85 -5.93 8.61
N LYS A 30 10.41 -6.44 9.72
CA LYS A 30 11.17 -5.62 10.65
C LYS A 30 12.48 -5.11 10.06
N ALA A 31 13.22 -5.97 9.34
CA ALA A 31 14.50 -5.65 8.73
C ALA A 31 14.37 -4.60 7.61
N SER A 32 13.31 -4.68 6.80
CA SER A 32 13.05 -3.73 5.72
C SER A 32 12.84 -2.28 6.21
N GLY A 33 12.57 -2.08 7.50
CA GLY A 33 12.30 -0.76 8.06
C GLY A 33 10.95 -0.18 7.64
N ILE A 34 10.10 -0.94 6.95
CA ILE A 34 8.81 -0.44 6.48
C ILE A 34 7.95 0.03 7.65
N SER A 35 7.62 1.31 7.62
CA SER A 35 6.78 1.95 8.63
C SER A 35 5.46 2.36 8.01
N LEU A 36 4.37 1.92 8.64
CA LEU A 36 3.02 2.34 8.27
C LEU A 36 2.87 3.87 8.38
N THR A 37 3.64 4.51 9.27
CA THR A 37 3.69 5.96 9.39
C THR A 37 4.35 6.62 8.18
N SER A 38 5.45 6.09 7.66
CA SER A 38 6.13 6.64 6.48
C SER A 38 5.24 6.59 5.24
N LEU A 39 4.44 5.52 5.09
CA LEU A 39 3.43 5.38 4.04
C LEU A 39 2.28 6.41 4.18
N ILE A 40 1.81 6.67 5.40
CA ILE A 40 0.73 7.65 5.65
C ILE A 40 1.20 9.09 5.41
N VAL A 41 2.41 9.40 5.85
CA VAL A 41 2.98 10.76 5.80
C VAL A 41 3.58 11.08 4.43
N PHE A 42 3.60 10.11 3.52
CA PHE A 42 4.11 10.26 2.16
C PHE A 42 5.59 10.69 2.11
N ASN A 43 6.43 10.13 3.01
CA ASN A 43 7.87 10.33 2.91
C ASN A 43 8.43 9.48 1.76
N LEU A 44 8.48 10.07 0.57
CA LEU A 44 8.84 9.37 -0.66
C LEU A 44 10.25 8.76 -0.61
N SER A 45 11.22 9.48 0.00
CA SER A 45 12.60 8.99 0.14
C SER A 45 12.65 7.70 0.95
N ASP A 46 12.02 7.69 2.12
CA ASP A 46 11.91 6.50 2.97
C ASP A 46 11.20 5.35 2.24
N ILE A 47 10.11 5.65 1.53
CA ILE A 47 9.31 4.64 0.81
C ILE A 47 10.15 3.97 -0.28
N VAL A 48 10.83 4.75 -1.12
CA VAL A 48 11.65 4.24 -2.23
C VAL A 48 12.84 3.44 -1.70
N ASN A 49 13.56 4.00 -0.71
CA ASN A 49 14.71 3.33 -0.11
C ASN A 49 14.30 1.99 0.54
N THR A 50 13.12 1.94 1.15
CA THR A 50 12.57 0.71 1.72
C THR A 50 12.20 -0.31 0.64
N PHE A 51 11.48 0.11 -0.41
CA PHE A 51 10.96 -0.80 -1.43
C PHE A 51 12.04 -1.42 -2.32
N LEU A 52 13.20 -0.76 -2.44
CA LEU A 52 14.33 -1.27 -3.20
C LEU A 52 15.28 -2.15 -2.38
N THR A 53 15.03 -2.34 -1.08
CA THR A 53 15.87 -3.23 -0.26
C THR A 53 15.62 -4.71 -0.56
N LEU A 54 16.68 -5.51 -0.47
CA LEU A 54 16.57 -6.97 -0.56
C LEU A 54 15.66 -7.53 0.54
N ASP A 55 15.68 -6.94 1.73
CA ASP A 55 14.82 -7.35 2.84
C ASP A 55 13.34 -7.18 2.51
N PHE A 56 12.96 -6.07 1.85
CA PHE A 56 11.60 -5.88 1.38
C PHE A 56 11.24 -6.89 0.28
N LEU A 57 12.13 -7.17 -0.67
CA LEU A 57 11.86 -8.17 -1.71
C LEU A 57 11.67 -9.58 -1.12
N PHE A 58 12.46 -9.96 -0.11
CA PHE A 58 12.27 -11.23 0.61
C PHE A 58 10.98 -11.24 1.42
N LEU A 59 10.58 -10.13 2.04
CA LEU A 59 9.26 -9.99 2.65
C LEU A 59 8.17 -10.31 1.63
N LEU A 60 8.22 -9.73 0.43
CA LEU A 60 7.23 -9.97 -0.60
C LEU A 60 7.20 -11.44 -1.05
N LEU A 61 8.36 -12.09 -1.13
CA LEU A 61 8.45 -13.49 -1.53
C LEU A 61 7.91 -14.46 -0.47
N LEU A 62 8.13 -14.16 0.81
CA LEU A 62 7.83 -15.06 1.94
C LEU A 62 6.45 -14.84 2.53
N PHE A 63 5.92 -13.62 2.47
CA PHE A 63 4.60 -13.29 3.02
C PHE A 63 3.48 -14.21 2.48
N PRO A 64 3.42 -14.56 1.17
CA PRO A 64 2.39 -15.44 0.63
C PRO A 64 2.42 -16.89 1.12
N ILE A 65 3.56 -17.36 1.67
CA ILE A 65 3.75 -18.76 2.07
C ILE A 65 2.73 -19.19 3.12
N THR A 66 2.46 -18.34 4.11
CA THR A 66 1.50 -18.63 5.18
C THR A 66 0.12 -18.94 4.60
N SER A 67 -0.36 -18.09 3.68
CA SER A 67 -1.65 -18.28 3.02
C SER A 67 -1.65 -19.55 2.16
N ALA A 68 -0.56 -19.83 1.44
CA ALA A 68 -0.44 -21.06 0.64
C ALA A 68 -0.52 -22.34 1.48
N ILE A 69 0.13 -22.36 2.65
CA ILE A 69 0.03 -23.46 3.62
C ILE A 69 -1.42 -23.62 4.07
N CYS A 70 -2.09 -22.54 4.49
CA CYS A 70 -3.49 -22.57 4.93
C CYS A 70 -4.45 -23.10 3.84
N ILE A 71 -4.24 -22.69 2.58
CA ILE A 71 -5.03 -23.17 1.43
C ILE A 71 -4.79 -24.66 1.21
N ALA A 72 -3.54 -25.12 1.23
CA ALA A 72 -3.20 -26.52 1.04
C ALA A 72 -3.77 -27.42 2.16
N LEU A 73 -3.88 -26.91 3.39
CA LEU A 73 -4.55 -27.60 4.49
C LEU A 73 -6.06 -27.71 4.28
N SER A 74 -6.70 -26.64 3.81
CA SER A 74 -8.16 -26.52 3.65
C SER A 74 -8.78 -27.50 2.65
N VAL A 75 -7.96 -28.29 1.93
CA VAL A 75 -8.41 -29.35 1.01
C VAL A 75 -8.72 -30.66 1.74
N ARG A 76 -8.41 -30.77 3.03
CA ARG A 76 -8.63 -31.98 3.82
C ARG A 76 -10.11 -32.18 4.16
N LYS A 77 -10.46 -33.38 4.64
CA LYS A 77 -11.86 -33.75 4.97
C LYS A 77 -12.35 -33.12 6.27
N GLU A 78 -11.46 -32.62 7.13
CA GLU A 78 -11.80 -32.25 8.50
C GLU A 78 -11.62 -30.75 8.79
N LYS A 79 -12.66 -29.99 8.46
CA LYS A 79 -12.72 -28.52 8.66
C LYS A 79 -12.24 -28.08 10.05
N ASN A 80 -12.67 -28.76 11.11
CA ASN A 80 -12.40 -28.32 12.49
C ASN A 80 -10.93 -28.52 12.87
N LEU A 81 -10.28 -29.58 12.38
CA LEU A 81 -8.85 -29.80 12.58
C LEU A 81 -8.04 -28.75 11.81
N ASP A 82 -8.38 -28.49 10.54
CA ASP A 82 -7.68 -27.48 9.73
C ASP A 82 -7.79 -26.08 10.35
N LEU A 83 -8.97 -25.71 10.86
CA LEU A 83 -9.16 -24.44 11.58
C LEU A 83 -8.31 -24.36 12.84
N LEU A 84 -8.22 -25.45 13.61
CA LEU A 84 -7.41 -25.50 14.82
C LEU A 84 -5.91 -25.39 14.50
N GLU A 85 -5.43 -26.11 13.49
CA GLU A 85 -4.04 -26.04 13.01
C GLU A 85 -3.68 -24.62 12.54
N VAL A 86 -4.55 -23.97 11.77
CA VAL A 86 -4.37 -22.58 11.31
C VAL A 86 -4.38 -21.61 12.48
N PHE A 87 -5.35 -21.72 13.40
CA PHE A 87 -5.43 -20.86 14.57
C PHE A 87 -4.17 -20.96 15.44
N LEU A 88 -3.75 -22.18 15.78
CA LEU A 88 -2.58 -22.42 16.62
C LEU A 88 -1.29 -21.99 15.92
N GLY A 89 -1.11 -22.35 14.64
CA GLY A 89 0.07 -21.98 13.87
C GLY A 89 0.25 -20.46 13.74
N ILE A 90 -0.83 -19.74 13.40
CA ILE A 90 -0.79 -18.29 13.27
C ILE A 90 -0.52 -17.62 14.62
N THR A 91 -1.26 -18.01 15.65
CA THR A 91 -1.13 -17.43 16.99
C THR A 91 0.27 -17.66 17.56
N LEU A 92 0.81 -18.88 17.43
CA LEU A 92 2.14 -19.23 17.91
C LEU A 92 3.24 -18.49 17.13
N GLY A 93 3.11 -18.39 15.80
CA GLY A 93 4.02 -17.60 14.97
C GLY A 93 4.10 -16.14 15.39
N PHE A 94 2.95 -15.50 15.66
CA PHE A 94 2.92 -14.13 16.14
C PHE A 94 3.46 -13.97 17.55
N ILE A 95 3.08 -14.85 18.51
CA ILE A 95 3.61 -14.80 19.88
C ILE A 95 5.14 -14.87 19.86
N ILE A 96 5.71 -15.84 19.14
CA ILE A 96 7.17 -15.97 19.03
C ILE A 96 7.77 -14.73 18.36
N SER A 97 7.15 -14.23 17.29
CA SER A 97 7.62 -13.01 16.62
C SER A 97 7.63 -11.79 17.54
N PHE A 98 6.62 -11.61 18.40
CA PHE A 98 6.58 -10.52 19.38
C PHE A 98 7.59 -10.68 20.52
N LEU A 99 7.96 -11.92 20.87
CA LEU A 99 9.02 -12.18 21.85
C LEU A 99 10.40 -11.84 21.29
N ILE A 100 10.62 -12.07 19.99
CA ILE A 100 11.92 -11.85 19.33
C ILE A 100 12.07 -10.41 18.84
N PHE A 101 11.00 -9.81 18.32
CA PHE A 101 11.03 -8.50 17.66
C PHE A 101 10.10 -7.49 18.32
N LYS A 102 10.50 -6.21 18.31
CA LYS A 102 9.70 -5.09 18.83
C LYS A 102 8.82 -4.49 17.73
N PHE A 103 7.50 -4.58 17.91
CA PHE A 103 6.47 -4.02 17.05
C PHE A 103 5.70 -2.90 17.75
N SER A 104 5.04 -2.04 16.98
CA SER A 104 4.17 -0.99 17.51
C SER A 104 2.87 -1.58 18.08
N ALA A 105 2.24 -0.90 19.03
CA ALA A 105 0.97 -1.34 19.60
C ALA A 105 -0.13 -1.49 18.53
N ASN A 106 -0.13 -0.63 17.51
CA ASN A 106 -1.07 -0.68 16.40
C ASN A 106 -0.95 -1.96 15.56
N PHE A 107 0.20 -2.64 15.60
CA PHE A 107 0.42 -3.88 14.87
C PHE A 107 -0.46 -5.03 15.38
N TRP A 108 -0.94 -4.98 16.62
CA TRP A 108 -1.90 -5.96 17.16
C TRP A 108 -3.21 -6.00 16.39
N LEU A 109 -3.68 -4.85 15.88
CA LEU A 109 -4.88 -4.80 15.03
C LEU A 109 -4.67 -5.60 13.74
N PHE A 110 -3.48 -5.48 13.13
CA PHE A 110 -3.12 -6.26 11.96
C PHE A 110 -3.12 -7.75 12.27
N VAL A 111 -2.52 -8.18 13.38
CA VAL A 111 -2.50 -9.59 13.80
C VAL A 111 -3.90 -10.16 13.95
N LEU A 112 -4.79 -9.43 14.63
CA LEU A 112 -6.18 -9.86 14.85
C LEU A 112 -6.93 -10.05 13.52
N PHE A 113 -6.88 -9.06 12.62
CA PHE A 113 -7.56 -9.13 11.33
C PHE A 113 -6.89 -10.13 10.36
N TYR A 114 -5.57 -10.30 10.43
CA TYR A 114 -4.84 -11.30 9.66
C TYR A 114 -5.27 -12.72 10.05
N LEU A 115 -5.36 -13.00 11.36
CA LEU A 115 -5.87 -14.27 11.87
C LEU A 115 -7.32 -14.52 11.42
N ALA A 116 -8.20 -13.52 11.60
CA ALA A 116 -9.60 -13.62 11.16
C ALA A 116 -9.70 -13.89 9.65
N SER A 117 -8.89 -13.21 8.84
CA SER A 117 -8.85 -13.40 7.38
C SER A 117 -8.47 -14.83 6.99
N HIS A 118 -7.48 -15.42 7.66
CA HIS A 118 -7.06 -16.80 7.37
C HIS A 118 -8.07 -17.83 7.86
N LEU A 119 -8.74 -17.62 9.00
CA LEU A 119 -9.82 -18.50 9.44
C LEU A 119 -11.02 -18.44 8.48
N LEU A 120 -11.42 -17.23 8.05
CA LEU A 120 -12.46 -17.05 7.03
C LEU A 120 -12.07 -17.71 5.71
N LEU A 121 -10.81 -17.55 5.27
CA LEU A 121 -10.28 -18.21 4.09
C LEU A 121 -10.46 -19.72 4.18
N SER A 122 -10.06 -20.34 5.29
CA SER A 122 -10.19 -21.79 5.48
C SER A 122 -11.66 -22.25 5.40
N ILE A 123 -12.59 -21.49 5.98
CA ILE A 123 -14.04 -21.78 5.90
C ILE A 123 -14.55 -21.69 4.45
N LEU A 124 -14.21 -20.60 3.75
CA LEU A 124 -14.65 -20.37 2.37
C LEU A 124 -14.10 -21.44 1.41
N THR A 125 -12.82 -21.77 1.57
CA THR A 125 -12.10 -22.75 0.76
C THR A 125 -12.69 -24.15 0.96
N TYR A 126 -12.91 -24.55 2.21
CA TYR A 126 -13.57 -25.82 2.55
C TYR A 126 -14.98 -25.92 1.96
N ASN A 127 -15.79 -24.87 2.08
CA ASN A 127 -17.18 -24.88 1.59
C ASN A 127 -17.27 -24.95 0.07
N LYS A 128 -16.35 -24.29 -0.65
CA LYS A 128 -16.36 -24.20 -2.11
C LYS A 128 -15.95 -25.52 -2.78
N PHE A 129 -15.10 -26.32 -2.15
CA PHE A 129 -14.50 -27.52 -2.75
C PHE A 129 -14.80 -28.79 -1.95
N LYS A 130 -16.09 -29.01 -1.65
CA LYS A 130 -16.56 -30.33 -1.19
C LYS A 130 -16.25 -31.45 -2.20
N GLU A 131 -16.14 -31.10 -3.49
CA GLU A 131 -15.75 -31.96 -4.61
C GLU A 131 -14.36 -31.51 -5.11
N ARG A 132 -13.38 -32.41 -5.13
CA ARG A 132 -11.97 -32.14 -4.80
C ARG A 132 -11.01 -32.10 -6.00
N ASP A 133 -11.53 -32.03 -7.22
CA ASP A 133 -10.78 -32.56 -8.35
C ASP A 133 -9.98 -31.52 -9.15
N HIS A 134 -10.01 -30.23 -8.76
CA HIS A 134 -9.31 -29.16 -9.48
C HIS A 134 -8.53 -28.21 -8.56
N LEU A 135 -7.30 -28.63 -8.19
CA LEU A 135 -6.37 -27.85 -7.36
C LEU A 135 -6.10 -26.43 -7.89
N ASN A 136 -6.02 -26.26 -9.22
CA ASN A 136 -5.79 -24.95 -9.83
C ASN A 136 -7.00 -24.01 -9.62
N SER A 137 -8.22 -24.53 -9.78
CA SER A 137 -9.46 -23.77 -9.53
C SER A 137 -9.57 -23.38 -8.06
N LEU A 138 -9.21 -24.31 -7.16
CA LEU A 138 -9.13 -24.06 -5.72
C LEU A 138 -8.12 -22.98 -5.38
N SER A 139 -6.88 -23.10 -5.86
CA SER A 139 -5.82 -22.14 -5.58
C SER A 139 -6.21 -20.75 -6.09
N ASN A 140 -6.75 -20.65 -7.31
CA ASN A 140 -7.18 -19.37 -7.86
C ASN A 140 -8.33 -18.73 -7.06
N TYR A 141 -9.33 -19.53 -6.68
CA TYR A 141 -10.42 -19.06 -5.83
C TYR A 141 -9.89 -18.56 -4.48
N ALA A 142 -9.11 -19.39 -3.79
CA ALA A 142 -8.62 -19.08 -2.45
C ALA A 142 -7.63 -17.91 -2.46
N ASN A 143 -6.71 -17.84 -3.43
CA ASN A 143 -5.79 -16.73 -3.61
C ASN A 143 -6.53 -15.41 -3.89
N SER A 144 -7.59 -15.44 -4.70
CA SER A 144 -8.45 -14.27 -4.91
C SER A 144 -9.15 -13.83 -3.62
N LYS A 145 -9.67 -14.77 -2.83
CA LYS A 145 -10.35 -14.45 -1.56
C LYS A 145 -9.39 -13.91 -0.51
N ILE A 146 -8.23 -14.54 -0.32
CA ILE A 146 -7.27 -14.04 0.67
C ILE A 146 -6.70 -12.68 0.27
N SER A 147 -6.48 -12.42 -1.03
CA SER A 147 -6.09 -11.09 -1.51
C SER A 147 -7.09 -10.02 -1.07
N ILE A 148 -8.40 -10.26 -1.30
CA ILE A 148 -9.45 -9.31 -0.89
C ILE A 148 -9.51 -9.16 0.63
N LEU A 149 -9.45 -10.26 1.38
CA LEU A 149 -9.51 -10.25 2.84
C LEU A 149 -8.31 -9.52 3.47
N LEU A 150 -7.11 -9.68 2.91
CA LEU A 150 -5.91 -8.98 3.37
C LEU A 150 -5.91 -7.51 2.97
N SER A 151 -6.43 -7.15 1.80
CA SER A 151 -6.65 -5.75 1.42
C SER A 151 -7.65 -5.07 2.35
N LEU A 152 -8.75 -5.76 2.70
CA LEU A 152 -9.71 -5.28 3.70
C LEU A 152 -9.09 -5.17 5.09
N THR A 153 -8.22 -6.12 5.46
CA THR A 153 -7.45 -6.06 6.72
C THR A 153 -6.59 -4.79 6.77
N LEU A 154 -5.82 -4.52 5.72
CA LEU A 154 -4.98 -3.31 5.66
C LEU A 154 -5.84 -2.04 5.69
N PHE A 155 -6.94 -2.02 4.94
CA PHE A 155 -7.91 -0.92 5.00
C PHE A 155 -8.37 -0.66 6.43
N LEU A 156 -8.88 -1.68 7.14
CA LEU A 156 -9.41 -1.53 8.49
C LEU A 156 -8.33 -1.12 9.49
N VAL A 157 -7.13 -1.71 9.42
CA VAL A 157 -6.01 -1.34 10.29
C VAL A 157 -5.66 0.13 10.11
N ILE A 158 -5.46 0.56 8.87
CA ILE A 158 -5.05 1.93 8.55
C ILE A 158 -6.15 2.92 8.94
N PHE A 159 -7.39 2.61 8.58
CA PHE A 159 -8.55 3.41 8.94
C PHE A 159 -8.64 3.60 10.46
N LEU A 160 -8.58 2.52 11.24
CA LEU A 160 -8.69 2.57 12.70
C LEU A 160 -7.49 3.23 13.38
N VAL A 161 -6.30 3.15 12.78
CA VAL A 161 -5.09 3.82 13.29
C VAL A 161 -5.13 5.33 13.04
N ILE A 162 -5.62 5.76 11.87
CA ILE A 162 -5.65 7.17 11.48
C ILE A 162 -6.85 7.89 12.08
N LEU A 163 -8.03 7.27 12.08
CA LEU A 163 -9.31 7.92 12.43
C LEU A 163 -9.26 8.73 13.74
N PRO A 164 -8.66 8.24 14.85
CA PRO A 164 -8.61 9.01 16.09
C PRO A 164 -7.76 10.28 16.01
N ASN A 165 -6.76 10.31 15.12
CA ASN A 165 -5.76 11.38 15.00
C ASN A 165 -5.68 11.95 13.57
N GLN A 166 -6.81 11.95 12.86
CA GLN A 166 -6.86 12.20 11.42
C GLN A 166 -6.26 13.57 11.05
N ALA A 167 -6.54 14.62 11.84
CA ALA A 167 -6.02 15.96 11.59
C ALA A 167 -4.48 16.00 11.66
N SER A 168 -3.88 15.31 12.64
CA SER A 168 -2.43 15.26 12.78
C SER A 168 -1.77 14.51 11.63
N TYR A 169 -2.34 13.38 11.20
CA TYR A 169 -1.80 12.64 10.05
C TYR A 169 -1.98 13.38 8.73
N SER A 170 -3.10 14.07 8.53
CA SER A 170 -3.35 14.92 7.37
C SER A 170 -2.33 16.05 7.29
N GLN A 171 -2.09 16.76 8.39
CA GLN A 171 -1.08 17.81 8.44
C GLN A 171 0.32 17.26 8.15
N LYS A 172 0.67 16.09 8.70
CA LYS A 172 1.95 15.43 8.42
C LYS A 172 2.09 15.07 6.95
N MET A 173 1.05 14.52 6.32
CA MET A 173 1.08 14.24 4.88
C MET A 173 1.27 15.52 4.07
N GLN A 174 0.59 16.62 4.41
CA GLN A 174 0.79 17.90 3.74
C GLN A 174 2.23 18.41 3.87
N MET A 175 2.83 18.30 5.06
CA MET A 175 4.24 18.63 5.26
C MET A 175 5.15 17.73 4.43
N GLY A 176 4.90 16.42 4.38
CA GLY A 176 5.65 15.48 3.53
C GLY A 176 5.50 15.79 2.03
N MET A 177 4.32 16.22 1.58
CA MET A 177 4.12 16.70 0.22
C MET A 177 4.94 17.98 -0.05
N VAL A 178 4.90 18.96 0.84
CA VAL A 178 5.71 20.18 0.73
C VAL A 178 7.19 19.84 0.67
N GLU A 179 7.68 18.90 1.49
CA GLU A 179 9.05 18.41 1.45
C GLU A 179 9.39 17.74 0.10
N VAL A 180 8.46 17.03 -0.54
CA VAL A 180 8.68 16.51 -1.90
C VAL A 180 8.80 17.64 -2.95
N PHE A 181 8.10 18.76 -2.75
CA PHE A 181 8.13 19.90 -3.66
C PHE A 181 9.27 20.89 -3.40
N VAL A 182 9.80 20.95 -2.16
CA VAL A 182 10.67 22.04 -1.69
C VAL A 182 11.92 21.55 -0.92
N GLY A 183 12.00 20.27 -0.56
CA GLY A 183 13.03 19.72 0.34
C GLY A 183 14.43 19.59 -0.27
N ASP A 184 15.43 19.62 0.61
CA ASP A 184 16.88 19.81 0.36
C ASP A 184 17.64 18.66 -0.34
N ASP A 185 17.06 17.45 -0.43
CA ASP A 185 17.78 16.24 -0.87
C ASP A 185 17.29 15.66 -2.21
N ILE A 186 16.46 16.43 -2.93
CA ILE A 186 15.69 15.93 -4.08
C ILE A 186 16.25 16.47 -5.41
N GLY A 187 17.53 16.87 -5.46
CA GLY A 187 18.13 17.56 -6.61
C GLY A 187 17.85 16.93 -8.00
N ASN A 188 17.64 15.61 -8.06
CA ASN A 188 17.27 14.92 -9.30
C ASN A 188 15.76 14.84 -9.61
N TRP A 189 14.85 14.96 -8.62
CA TRP A 189 13.41 14.91 -8.88
C TRP A 189 12.72 16.28 -8.85
N LEU A 190 13.38 17.32 -8.33
CA LEU A 190 12.93 18.71 -8.48
C LEU A 190 13.00 19.19 -9.92
N GLY A 191 13.97 18.68 -10.69
CA GLY A 191 13.95 18.77 -12.15
C GLY A 191 12.60 18.32 -12.71
N THR A 192 12.04 17.23 -12.16
CA THR A 192 10.74 16.67 -12.54
C THR A 192 9.56 17.46 -11.95
N SER A 193 9.59 17.87 -10.68
CA SER A 193 8.47 18.60 -10.04
C SER A 193 8.30 20.01 -10.58
N TYR A 194 9.39 20.75 -10.81
CA TYR A 194 9.37 22.03 -11.50
C TYR A 194 8.91 21.85 -12.96
N SER A 195 9.38 20.82 -13.66
CA SER A 195 8.90 20.52 -15.01
C SER A 195 7.41 20.19 -15.05
N ILE A 196 6.90 19.43 -14.06
CA ILE A 196 5.47 19.10 -13.92
C ILE A 196 4.67 20.36 -13.57
N SER A 197 5.13 21.18 -12.63
CA SER A 197 4.48 22.44 -12.26
C SER A 197 4.42 23.39 -13.45
N LYS A 198 5.52 23.58 -14.15
CA LYS A 198 5.61 24.40 -15.36
C LYS A 198 4.73 23.87 -16.49
N ALA A 199 4.72 22.55 -16.71
CA ALA A 199 3.83 21.93 -17.69
C ALA A 199 2.34 22.10 -17.29
N SER A 200 2.02 21.95 -16.01
CA SER A 200 0.65 22.14 -15.49
C SER A 200 0.20 23.59 -15.61
N THR A 201 1.03 24.55 -15.20
CA THR A 201 0.78 25.99 -15.37
C THR A 201 0.62 26.34 -16.83
N SER A 202 1.50 25.84 -17.71
CA SER A 202 1.39 26.06 -19.16
C SER A 202 0.08 25.48 -19.71
N SER A 203 -0.31 24.27 -19.31
CA SER A 203 -1.59 23.67 -19.70
C SER A 203 -2.80 24.47 -19.22
N VAL A 204 -2.80 24.94 -17.97
CA VAL A 204 -3.90 25.74 -17.41
C VAL A 204 -4.00 27.09 -18.10
N VAL A 205 -2.86 27.76 -18.32
CA VAL A 205 -2.81 29.05 -19.02
C VAL A 205 -3.25 28.90 -20.47
N ASN A 206 -2.81 27.86 -21.17
CA ASN A 206 -3.27 27.57 -22.52
C ASN A 206 -4.77 27.28 -22.55
N PHE A 207 -5.28 26.50 -21.59
CA PHE A 207 -6.73 26.26 -21.46
C PHE A 207 -7.51 27.57 -21.26
N ILE A 208 -7.03 28.47 -20.41
CA ILE A 208 -7.63 29.79 -20.19
C ILE A 208 -7.59 30.60 -21.48
N ILE A 209 -6.43 30.72 -22.13
CA ILE A 209 -6.26 31.53 -23.34
C ILE A 209 -7.09 31.00 -24.52
N ASP A 210 -7.26 29.68 -24.61
CA ASP A 210 -8.02 29.03 -25.66
C ASP A 210 -9.54 29.08 -25.43
N SER A 211 -9.98 29.44 -24.21
CA SER A 211 -11.39 29.53 -23.83
C SER A 211 -12.13 30.65 -24.58
N GLU A 212 -13.42 30.48 -24.84
CA GLU A 212 -14.24 31.51 -25.49
C GLU A 212 -14.37 32.75 -24.62
N GLU A 213 -14.48 32.58 -23.30
CA GLU A 213 -14.58 33.65 -22.33
C GLU A 213 -13.35 34.56 -22.36
N TYR A 214 -12.14 34.00 -22.44
CA TYR A 214 -10.92 34.78 -22.54
C TYR A 214 -10.80 35.53 -23.87
N LYS A 215 -11.22 34.89 -24.98
CA LYS A 215 -11.26 35.53 -26.30
C LYS A 215 -12.27 36.68 -26.38
N GLU A 216 -13.39 36.58 -25.66
CA GLU A 216 -14.34 37.69 -25.54
C GLU A 216 -13.78 38.83 -24.67
N LEU A 217 -13.07 38.52 -23.58
CA LEU A 217 -12.39 39.52 -22.75
C LEU A 217 -11.37 40.34 -23.58
N GLN A 218 -10.63 39.70 -24.50
CA GLN A 218 -9.69 40.40 -25.39
C GLN A 218 -10.33 41.46 -26.29
N LYS A 219 -11.64 41.41 -26.53
CA LYS A 219 -12.35 42.38 -27.37
C LYS A 219 -12.82 43.61 -26.59
N LEU A 220 -12.80 43.56 -25.25
CA LEU A 220 -13.25 44.64 -24.38
C LEU A 220 -12.15 45.69 -24.22
N LYS A 221 -12.51 46.97 -24.38
CA LYS A 221 -11.59 48.09 -24.15
C LYS A 221 -11.70 48.61 -22.72
N ASP A 222 -11.37 47.76 -21.76
CA ASP A 222 -11.38 48.10 -20.33
C ASP A 222 -9.95 47.99 -19.75
N PRO A 223 -9.41 49.05 -19.10
CA PRO A 223 -8.08 49.04 -18.48
C PRO A 223 -7.85 47.89 -17.49
N VAL A 224 -8.88 47.47 -16.75
CA VAL A 224 -8.79 46.35 -15.80
C VAL A 224 -8.65 45.02 -16.54
N VAL A 225 -9.35 44.89 -17.67
CA VAL A 225 -9.28 43.70 -18.53
C VAL A 225 -7.92 43.60 -19.23
N TYR A 226 -7.36 44.72 -19.69
CA TYR A 226 -6.00 44.74 -20.25
C TYR A 226 -4.95 44.27 -19.24
N ASN A 227 -5.01 44.77 -18.00
CA ASN A 227 -4.07 44.34 -16.95
C ASN A 227 -4.17 42.83 -16.65
N TYR A 228 -5.38 42.27 -16.71
CA TYR A 228 -5.59 40.83 -16.54
C TYR A 228 -5.04 40.03 -17.72
N ILE A 229 -5.24 40.48 -18.96
CA ILE A 229 -4.71 39.84 -20.16
C ILE A 229 -3.18 39.85 -20.13
N ASP A 230 -2.56 41.00 -19.85
CA ASP A 230 -1.10 41.14 -19.73
C ASP A 230 -0.54 40.21 -18.64
N PHE A 231 -1.24 40.08 -17.51
CA PHE A 231 -0.87 39.15 -16.45
C PHE A 231 -0.87 37.68 -16.92
N ILE A 232 -1.93 37.24 -17.61
CA ILE A 232 -2.03 35.86 -18.11
C ILE A 232 -1.00 35.59 -19.22
N GLU A 233 -0.76 36.54 -20.13
CA GLU A 233 0.26 36.41 -21.17
C GLU A 233 1.68 36.35 -20.59
N ASN A 234 1.96 37.14 -19.56
CA ASN A 234 3.25 37.09 -18.85
C ASN A 234 3.46 35.72 -18.15
N ILE A 235 2.41 35.13 -17.56
CA ILE A 235 2.50 33.76 -17.02
C ILE A 235 2.78 32.74 -18.14
N LYS A 236 2.17 32.89 -19.33
CA LYS A 236 2.43 32.03 -20.49
C LYS A 236 3.90 32.11 -20.91
N GLU A 237 4.43 33.32 -21.04
CA GLU A 237 5.81 33.54 -21.49
C GLU A 237 6.83 32.96 -20.49
N ASN A 238 6.63 33.22 -19.19
CA ASN A 238 7.48 32.69 -18.13
C ASN A 238 7.42 31.16 -17.99
N SER A 239 6.24 30.56 -18.21
CA SER A 239 6.09 29.10 -18.21
C SER A 239 6.68 28.43 -19.46
N SER A 240 6.98 29.19 -20.52
CA SER A 240 7.52 28.69 -21.80
C SER A 240 9.04 28.87 -21.94
N ALA A 241 9.64 29.81 -21.20
CA ALA A 241 11.06 30.14 -21.30
C ALA A 241 11.96 28.96 -20.89
N LYS A 242 13.05 28.67 -21.60
CA LYS A 242 14.03 27.63 -21.17
C LYS A 242 14.77 28.12 -19.93
N THR A 243 14.66 27.38 -18.83
CA THR A 243 15.37 27.69 -17.57
C THR A 243 16.78 27.10 -17.63
N SER A 244 17.81 27.91 -17.36
CA SER A 244 19.19 27.42 -17.26
C SER A 244 19.41 26.64 -15.95
N THR A 245 20.46 25.81 -15.87
CA THR A 245 20.83 25.10 -14.63
C THR A 245 21.20 26.06 -13.49
N GLU A 246 21.82 27.21 -13.79
CA GLU A 246 22.15 28.24 -12.78
C GLU A 246 20.90 28.97 -12.23
N ASP A 247 19.90 29.22 -13.08
CA ASP A 247 18.62 29.77 -12.64
C ASP A 247 17.87 28.76 -11.76
N PHE A 248 18.04 27.47 -12.02
CA PHE A 248 17.48 26.38 -11.24
C PHE A 248 18.08 26.32 -9.82
N ASP A 249 19.40 26.41 -9.70
CA ASP A 249 20.10 26.41 -8.40
C ASP A 249 19.76 27.66 -7.57
N ARG A 250 19.60 28.82 -8.22
CA ARG A 250 19.14 30.06 -7.56
C ARG A 250 17.69 30.01 -7.12
N LEU A 251 16.80 29.45 -7.94
CA LEU A 251 15.40 29.22 -7.56
C LEU A 251 15.32 28.25 -6.39
N TYR A 252 16.11 27.18 -6.41
CA TYR A 252 16.12 26.17 -5.36
C TYR A 252 16.53 26.72 -3.99
N ALA A 253 17.59 27.54 -3.96
CA ALA A 253 18.03 28.21 -2.73
C ALA A 253 16.96 29.14 -2.13
N ASN A 254 16.13 29.77 -2.98
CA ASN A 254 15.03 30.63 -2.52
C ASN A 254 13.79 29.80 -2.12
N LEU A 255 13.51 28.70 -2.81
CA LEU A 255 12.36 27.81 -2.57
C LEU A 255 12.39 27.20 -1.16
N ASN A 256 13.56 26.87 -0.61
CA ASN A 256 13.67 26.23 0.71
C ASN A 256 13.41 27.17 1.92
N THR A 257 12.94 28.40 1.69
CA THR A 257 12.54 29.31 2.76
C THR A 257 11.23 28.88 3.43
N ASN A 258 11.09 29.16 4.73
CA ASN A 258 9.87 28.85 5.48
C ASN A 258 8.64 29.55 4.89
N ASP A 259 8.80 30.77 4.36
CA ASP A 259 7.72 31.54 3.77
C ASP A 259 7.15 30.85 2.53
N ILE A 260 8.01 30.33 1.65
CA ILE A 260 7.57 29.60 0.46
C ILE A 260 6.94 28.26 0.85
N LYS A 261 7.51 27.54 1.82
CA LYS A 261 6.89 26.31 2.33
C LYS A 261 5.48 26.56 2.87
N ASN A 262 5.28 27.65 3.61
CA ASN A 262 3.97 28.06 4.11
C ASN A 262 3.01 28.42 2.98
N GLN A 263 3.45 29.17 1.97
CA GLN A 263 2.63 29.50 0.80
C GLN A 263 2.21 28.26 0.00
N VAL A 264 3.12 27.29 -0.17
CA VAL A 264 2.82 26.01 -0.83
C VAL A 264 1.83 25.19 0.01
N LEU A 265 2.01 25.15 1.33
CA LEU A 265 1.09 24.48 2.25
C LEU A 265 -0.32 25.10 2.21
N ASP A 266 -0.42 26.42 2.22
CA ASP A 266 -1.67 27.15 2.11
C ASP A 266 -2.35 26.89 0.76
N SER A 267 -1.56 26.90 -0.31
CA SER A 267 -2.02 26.58 -1.66
C SER A 267 -2.59 25.15 -1.74
N ILE A 268 -1.85 24.14 -1.26
CA ILE A 268 -2.30 22.74 -1.21
C ILE A 268 -3.60 22.63 -0.38
N SER A 269 -3.65 23.31 0.76
CA SER A 269 -4.80 23.28 1.67
C SER A 269 -6.04 23.96 1.10
N SER A 270 -5.86 24.91 0.19
CA SER A 270 -6.96 25.64 -0.47
C SER A 270 -7.59 24.88 -1.65
N ILE A 271 -6.95 23.82 -2.17
CA ILE A 271 -7.49 23.02 -3.27
C ILE A 271 -8.80 22.35 -2.81
N PRO A 272 -9.93 22.54 -3.50
CA PRO A 272 -11.22 21.97 -3.07
C PRO A 272 -11.19 20.45 -2.85
N LEU A 273 -10.44 19.72 -3.70
CA LEU A 273 -10.22 18.29 -3.53
C LEU A 273 -9.45 17.97 -2.23
N MET A 274 -8.43 18.75 -1.89
CA MET A 274 -7.64 18.55 -0.67
C MET A 274 -8.45 18.84 0.59
N VAL A 275 -9.38 19.79 0.55
CA VAL A 275 -10.33 20.04 1.65
C VAL A 275 -11.18 18.79 1.92
N VAL A 276 -11.68 18.15 0.86
CA VAL A 276 -12.45 16.89 0.98
C VAL A 276 -11.56 15.74 1.48
N VAL A 277 -10.35 15.62 0.94
CA VAL A 277 -9.37 14.60 1.37
C VAL A 277 -9.06 14.77 2.85
N ASN A 278 -8.78 15.98 3.33
CA ASN A 278 -8.48 16.25 4.73
C ASN A 278 -9.65 15.90 5.67
N LYS A 279 -10.89 16.17 5.23
CA LYS A 279 -12.11 15.83 6.00
C LYS A 279 -12.34 14.32 6.12
N PHE A 280 -11.96 13.53 5.11
CA PHE A 280 -12.13 12.08 5.09
C PHE A 280 -10.79 11.32 4.97
N PHE A 281 -9.73 11.88 5.55
CA PHE A 281 -8.36 11.46 5.29
C PHE A 281 -8.10 10.00 5.66
N ALA A 282 -8.65 9.51 6.79
CA ALA A 282 -8.54 8.10 7.16
C ALA A 282 -9.15 7.16 6.10
N LEU A 283 -10.28 7.56 5.52
CA LEU A 283 -10.96 6.80 4.47
C LEU A 283 -10.13 6.79 3.18
N PHE A 284 -9.69 7.96 2.72
CA PHE A 284 -8.92 8.09 1.48
C PHE A 284 -7.59 7.33 1.55
N ILE A 285 -6.82 7.52 2.61
CA ILE A 285 -5.54 6.82 2.79
C ILE A 285 -5.74 5.31 2.98
N GLY A 286 -6.78 4.92 3.72
CA GLY A 286 -7.16 3.51 3.84
C GLY A 286 -7.44 2.88 2.48
N ILE A 287 -8.26 3.52 1.64
CA ILE A 287 -8.59 3.04 0.28
C ILE A 287 -7.32 2.99 -0.58
N LEU A 288 -6.50 4.03 -0.54
CA LEU A 288 -5.28 4.12 -1.35
C LEU A 288 -4.32 2.97 -1.04
N ILE A 289 -4.00 2.76 0.24
CA ILE A 289 -3.06 1.71 0.65
C ILE A 289 -3.66 0.32 0.41
N ALA A 290 -4.96 0.12 0.66
CA ALA A 290 -5.63 -1.15 0.36
C ALA A 290 -5.64 -1.45 -1.15
N SER A 291 -5.80 -0.43 -2.00
CA SER A 291 -5.76 -0.58 -3.45
C SER A 291 -4.35 -0.94 -3.94
N MET A 292 -3.32 -0.27 -3.41
CA MET A 292 -1.92 -0.61 -3.70
C MET A 292 -1.60 -2.05 -3.26
N ALA A 293 -2.02 -2.43 -2.06
CA ALA A 293 -1.85 -3.78 -1.55
C ALA A 293 -2.61 -4.81 -2.39
N GLN A 294 -3.81 -4.49 -2.86
CA GLN A 294 -4.60 -5.38 -3.71
C GLN A 294 -3.90 -5.67 -5.04
N ILE A 295 -3.25 -4.67 -5.65
CA ILE A 295 -2.46 -4.87 -6.87
C ILE A 295 -1.30 -5.84 -6.58
N TYR A 296 -0.55 -5.59 -5.50
CA TYR A 296 0.54 -6.45 -5.07
C TYR A 296 0.06 -7.88 -4.80
N PHE A 297 -0.96 -8.06 -3.96
CA PHE A 297 -1.53 -9.36 -3.61
C PHE A 297 -2.07 -10.08 -4.83
N SER A 298 -2.71 -9.39 -5.78
CA SER A 298 -3.18 -10.00 -7.02
C SER A 298 -2.04 -10.58 -7.85
N ILE A 299 -0.89 -9.91 -7.91
CA ILE A 299 0.29 -10.38 -8.65
C ILE A 299 1.03 -11.48 -7.87
N ALA A 300 1.36 -11.23 -6.61
CA ALA A 300 2.12 -12.15 -5.77
C ALA A 300 1.36 -13.45 -5.49
N PHE A 301 0.07 -13.38 -5.13
CA PHE A 301 -0.72 -14.58 -4.88
C PHE A 301 -1.13 -15.33 -6.16
N SER A 302 -1.23 -14.67 -7.32
CA SER A 302 -1.51 -15.39 -8.58
C SER A 302 -0.29 -16.17 -9.08
N LEU A 303 0.89 -15.56 -9.11
CA LEU A 303 2.09 -16.17 -9.67
C LEU A 303 2.83 -17.05 -8.66
N ILE A 304 3.14 -16.50 -7.48
CA ILE A 304 3.97 -17.16 -6.47
C ILE A 304 3.10 -18.01 -5.55
N GLY A 305 1.92 -17.51 -5.19
CA GLY A 305 0.98 -18.22 -4.32
C GLY A 305 0.56 -19.57 -4.88
N LEU A 306 0.28 -19.67 -6.19
CA LEU A 306 -0.07 -20.94 -6.84
C LEU A 306 1.05 -21.99 -6.75
N LEU A 307 2.30 -21.56 -7.00
CA LEU A 307 3.47 -22.43 -6.88
C LEU A 307 3.61 -22.98 -5.46
N TYR A 308 3.48 -22.12 -4.45
CA TYR A 308 3.56 -22.55 -3.05
C TYR A 308 2.40 -23.47 -2.66
N VAL A 309 1.17 -23.18 -3.08
CA VAL A 309 0.01 -24.05 -2.83
C VAL A 309 0.28 -25.45 -3.39
N PHE A 310 0.82 -25.55 -4.61
CA PHE A 310 1.16 -26.84 -5.21
C PHE A 310 2.22 -27.60 -4.41
N ILE A 311 3.30 -26.92 -4.01
CA ILE A 311 4.37 -27.51 -3.20
C ILE A 311 3.82 -28.05 -1.88
N PHE A 312 3.07 -27.24 -1.12
CA PHE A 312 2.55 -27.65 0.18
C PHE A 312 1.44 -28.69 0.06
N TYR A 313 0.60 -28.61 -0.98
CA TYR A 313 -0.37 -29.66 -1.28
C TYR A 313 0.33 -31.01 -1.46
N LYS A 314 1.41 -31.05 -2.26
CA LYS A 314 2.21 -32.26 -2.45
C LYS A 314 2.83 -32.76 -1.15
N VAL A 315 3.40 -31.86 -0.33
CA VAL A 315 3.98 -32.22 0.98
C VAL A 315 2.94 -32.81 1.95
N PHE A 316 1.72 -32.27 1.96
CA PHE A 316 0.69 -32.69 2.91
C PHE A 316 -0.17 -33.87 2.42
N ASN A 317 -0.27 -34.07 1.10
CA ASN A 317 -1.20 -35.02 0.48
C ASN A 317 -0.51 -36.09 -0.40
N ASN A 318 0.83 -36.25 -0.36
CA ASN A 318 1.61 -37.32 -1.02
C ASN A 318 1.33 -38.75 -0.49
N GLY A 319 0.06 -39.08 -0.25
CA GLY A 319 -0.48 -40.44 -0.23
C GLY A 319 -1.82 -40.56 -0.97
N ALA A 320 -2.28 -39.50 -1.66
CA ALA A 320 -3.57 -39.44 -2.32
C ALA A 320 -3.53 -38.80 -3.72
N ILE A 321 -2.36 -38.77 -4.37
CA ILE A 321 -2.31 -38.55 -5.83
C ILE A 321 -2.65 -39.89 -6.46
N ARG A 322 -3.94 -40.12 -6.73
CA ARG A 322 -4.29 -40.93 -7.89
C ARG A 322 -4.34 -39.96 -9.04
N ASP A 323 -3.34 -40.05 -9.89
CA ASP A 323 -3.38 -39.51 -11.24
C ASP A 323 -4.59 -40.13 -11.93
N GLU A 324 -5.60 -39.34 -12.26
CA GLU A 324 -6.51 -39.50 -13.40
C GLU A 324 -6.96 -38.11 -13.88
#